data_AF-A0A2J8KMG0-F1
#
_entry.id   AF-A0A2J8KMG0-F1
#
_cell.length_a   1.000
_cell.length_b   1.000
_cell.length_c   1.000
_cell.angle_alpha   90.00
_cell.angle_beta   90.00
_cell.angle_gamma   90.00
#
_symmetry.space_group_name_H-M   'P 1'
#
loop_
_entity.id
_entity.type
_entity.pdbx_description
1 polymer ?
#
loop_
_entity_poly.entity_id
_entity_poly.type
_entity_poly.pdbx_seq_one_letter_code
_entity_poly.pdbx_strand_id
1 'polypeptide(L)' 'MKLEFLQRKFWAATRQCSTVDGPCTQSCEDSDLDCFVIDNNGFILISKRSRESDHV' A
#
# COMPACT_ATOMS: atom_id res chain seq x y z
N MET A 1 -0.66 13.01 12.96
CA MET A 1 -0.40 11.60 12.56
C MET A 1 0.89 11.59 11.74
N LYS A 2 1.86 10.71 12.01
CA LYS A 2 3.14 10.65 11.26
C LYS A 2 3.01 9.75 10.04
N LEU A 3 3.65 10.11 8.91
CA LEU A 3 3.61 9.34 7.65
C LEU A 3 4.01 7.87 7.86
N GLU A 4 5.09 7.64 8.59
CA GLU A 4 5.59 6.32 8.99
C GLU A 4 4.58 5.43 9.72
N PHE A 5 3.69 6.04 10.52
CA PHE A 5 2.63 5.30 11.20
C PHE A 5 1.52 4.93 10.23
N LEU A 6 1.15 5.85 9.34
CA LEU A 6 0.14 5.63 8.32
C LEU A 6 0.58 4.53 7.34
N GLN A 7 1.83 4.57 6.88
CA GLN A 7 2.41 3.54 5.98
C GLN A 7 2.34 2.15 6.61
N ARG A 8 2.81 2.00 7.87
CA ARG A 8 2.75 0.72 8.57
C ARG A 8 1.33 0.20 8.74
N LYS A 9 0.39 1.07 9.09
CA LYS A 9 -1.02 0.68 9.21
C LYS A 9 -1.64 0.29 7.87
N PHE A 10 -1.32 1.05 6.82
CA PHE A 10 -1.77 0.76 5.46
C PHE A 10 -1.26 -0.60 4.97
N TRP A 11 0.04 -0.88 5.11
CA TRP A 11 0.63 -2.15 4.68
C TRP A 11 0.02 -3.35 5.38
N ALA A 12 -0.14 -3.28 6.72
CA ALA A 12 -0.68 -4.39 7.51
C ALA A 12 -2.18 -4.64 7.26
N ALA A 13 -2.96 -3.58 7.00
CA ALA A 13 -4.40 -3.67 6.83
C ALA A 13 -4.83 -4.03 5.40
N THR A 14 -4.02 -3.67 4.39
CA THR A 14 -4.39 -3.86 2.99
C THR A 14 -3.99 -5.24 2.51
N ARG A 15 -4.96 -5.99 1.99
CA ARG A 15 -4.82 -7.38 1.54
C ARG A 15 -5.25 -7.52 0.08
N GLN A 16 -4.55 -8.34 -0.68
CA GLN A 16 -5.00 -8.78 -1.99
C GLN A 16 -5.77 -10.09 -1.83
N CYS A 17 -6.98 -10.11 -2.38
CA CYS A 17 -7.87 -11.26 -2.35
C CYS A 17 -8.04 -11.81 -3.77
N SER A 18 -8.13 -13.14 -3.89
CA SER A 18 -8.50 -13.78 -5.15
C SER A 18 -10.01 -13.67 -5.38
N THR A 19 -10.47 -13.86 -6.62
CA THR A 19 -11.91 -13.92 -6.94
C THR A 19 -12.57 -15.25 -6.52
N VAL A 20 -11.77 -16.23 -6.10
CA VAL A 20 -12.24 -17.52 -5.59
C VAL A 20 -12.41 -17.41 -4.08
N ASP A 21 -13.51 -17.97 -3.56
CA ASP A 21 -13.75 -18.03 -2.11
C ASP A 21 -12.56 -18.68 -1.39
N GLY A 22 -11.96 -17.93 -0.46
CA GLY A 22 -10.78 -18.33 0.27
C GLY A 22 -10.17 -17.17 1.06
N PRO A 23 -9.22 -17.46 1.98
CA PRO A 23 -8.56 -16.42 2.77
C PRO A 23 -7.66 -15.53 1.89
N CYS A 24 -7.65 -14.23 2.17
CA CYS A 24 -6.73 -13.28 1.52
C CYS A 24 -5.36 -13.36 2.20
N THR A 25 -4.48 -14.21 1.66
CA THR A 25 -3.18 -14.49 2.27
C THR A 25 -2.16 -13.37 2.01
N GLN A 26 -2.21 -12.74 0.84
CA GLN A 26 -1.25 -11.71 0.45
C GLN A 26 -1.62 -10.35 1.04
N SER A 27 -0.63 -9.64 1.58
CA SER A 27 -0.76 -8.30 2.13
C SER A 27 0.17 -7.31 1.45
N CYS A 28 -0.13 -6.03 1.62
CA CYS A 28 0.78 -4.97 1.24
C CYS A 28 2.01 -4.87 2.14
N GLU A 29 2.26 -5.78 3.09
CA GLU A 29 3.57 -5.97 3.72
C GLU A 29 4.48 -6.87 2.87
N ASP A 30 3.90 -7.79 2.09
CA ASP A 30 4.64 -8.75 1.26
C ASP A 30 5.44 -8.07 0.13
N SER A 31 6.64 -8.54 -0.16
CA SER A 31 7.53 -7.95 -1.20
C SER A 31 6.96 -8.02 -2.61
N ASP A 32 6.02 -8.93 -2.82
CA ASP A 32 5.55 -9.32 -4.15
C ASP A 32 4.40 -8.43 -4.65
N LEU A 33 3.91 -7.53 -3.78
CA LEU A 33 2.84 -6.60 -4.09
C LEU A 33 3.30 -5.15 -4.09
N ASP A 34 2.92 -4.46 -5.16
CA ASP A 34 3.04 -3.03 -5.33
C ASP A 34 1.76 -2.34 -4.87
N CYS A 35 1.81 -1.68 -3.72
CA CYS A 35 0.68 -1.02 -3.11
C CYS A 35 0.90 0.49 -3.00
N PHE A 36 -0.11 1.25 -3.45
CA PHE A 36 -0.07 2.71 -3.50
C PHE A 36 -1.29 3.32 -2.82
N VAL A 37 -1.13 4.51 -2.23
CA VAL A 37 -2.24 5.42 -1.94
C VAL A 37 -2.14 6.58 -2.90
N ILE A 38 -3.17 6.77 -3.71
CA ILE A 38 -3.23 7.78 -4.77
C ILE A 38 -4.37 8.75 -4.43
N ASP A 39 -4.10 10.04 -4.50
CA ASP A 39 -5.14 11.06 -4.32
C ASP A 39 -6.02 11.20 -5.58
N ASN A 40 -7.04 12.06 -5.53
CA ASN A 40 -7.93 12.29 -6.68
C ASN A 40 -7.29 13.10 -7.82
N ASN A 41 -6.07 13.61 -7.65
CA ASN A 41 -5.30 14.33 -8.67
C ASN A 41 -4.24 13.42 -9.33
N GLY A 42 -4.06 12.19 -8.84
CA GLY A 42 -3.11 11.22 -9.36
C GLY A 42 -1.74 11.20 -8.66
N PHE A 43 -1.57 11.92 -7.54
CA PHE A 43 -0.31 11.90 -6.79
C PHE A 43 -0.18 10.66 -5.91
N ILE A 44 1.02 10.05 -5.90
CA ILE A 44 1.36 8.93 -5.03
C ILE A 44 1.74 9.46 -3.64
N LEU A 45 0.85 9.26 -2.67
CA LEU A 45 1.04 9.68 -1.27
C LEU A 45 1.81 8.63 -0.47
N ILE A 46 1.61 7.35 -0.76
CA ILE A 46 2.29 6.22 -0.12
C ILE A 46 2.74 5.25 -1.18
N SER A 47 4.00 4.86 -1.12
CA SER A 47 4.59 3.73 -1.85
C SER A 47 5.58 3.00 -0.94
N LYS A 48 5.93 1.76 -1.30
CA LYS A 48 7.04 1.03 -0.66
C LYS A 48 8.40 1.48 -1.17
N ARG A 49 8.49 1.87 -2.44
CA ARG A 49 9.75 2.27 -3.06
C ARG A 49 9.91 3.79 -2.94
N SER A 50 10.92 4.22 -2.18
CA SER A 50 11.19 5.64 -1.93
C SER A 50 11.33 6.52 -3.17
N ARG A 51 11.61 5.93 -4.34
CA ARG A 51 11.72 6.63 -5.63
C ARG A 51 10.39 6.88 -6.34
N GLU A 52 9.29 6.30 -5.85
CA GLU A 52 7.96 6.38 -6.47
C GLU A 52 7.03 7.36 -5.75
N SER A 53 7.34 7.71 -4.50
CA SER A 53 6.64 8.80 -3.82
C SER A 53 7.19 10.13 -4.33
N ASP A 54 6.34 10.95 -4.96
CA ASP A 54 6.67 12.32 -5.30
C ASP A 54 6.88 13.10 -4.01
N HIS A 55 8.14 13.34 -3.66
CA HIS A 55 8.49 14.21 -2.55
C HIS A 55 8.34 15.66 -3.05
N VAL A 56 7.22 16.28 -2.71
CA VAL A 56 7.08 17.75 -2.65
C VAL A 56 7.61 18.24 -1.32
#